data_AF-A0A3D0V9H4-F1
#
_entry.id   AF-A0A3D0V9H4-F1
#
_cell.length_a   1.000
_cell.length_b   1.000
_cell.length_c   1.000
_cell.angle_alpha   90.00
_cell.angle_beta   90.00
_cell.angle_gamma   90.00
#
_symmetry.space_group_name_H-M   'P 1'
#
loop_
_entity.id
_entity.type
_entity.pdbx_description
1 polymer ?
#
loop_
_entity_poly.entity_id
_entity_poly.type
_entity_poly.pdbx_seq_one_letter_code
_entity_poly.pdbx_strand_id
1 'polypeptide(L)'
;MGHFRLSVLSLFILSACVKGDPIEMADMEAVQRQQAQYGIAQPLPSFDWSLERDVAIQLYQARNERVSTWTVWRGDTSQIEGFCPSVGYPIPYDTSLTNPEKLALAPFGTTANRMYAEGVLEQAEPNGLYASKNSIATWVRCIFEVNGNTIESPVYVEGKVTTYPVAIIVDIASNTVSFVSGQQPTVVINPKQP
;
A
#
# COMPACT_ATOMS: atom_id res chain seq x y z
N MET A 1 64.57 -41.46 -26.33
CA MET A 1 63.59 -41.31 -27.41
C MET A 1 62.30 -42.01 -26.99
N GLY A 2 61.22 -41.24 -26.84
CA GLY A 2 59.83 -41.65 -27.06
C GLY A 2 59.15 -42.63 -26.10
N HIS A 3 58.27 -42.12 -25.23
CA HIS A 3 56.94 -42.67 -24.94
C HIS A 3 56.04 -41.49 -24.46
N PHE A 4 54.72 -41.41 -24.58
CA PHE A 4 53.67 -41.89 -25.48
C PHE A 4 52.36 -41.35 -24.84
N ARG A 5 51.47 -40.70 -25.62
CA ARG A 5 50.00 -40.59 -25.39
C ARG A 5 49.49 -39.76 -24.18
N LEU A 6 48.29 -39.18 -24.11
CA LEU A 6 47.12 -38.94 -24.96
C LEU A 6 46.19 -37.99 -24.15
N SER A 7 45.40 -37.18 -24.85
CA SER A 7 44.17 -36.44 -24.49
C SER A 7 43.61 -36.47 -23.05
N VAL A 8 43.00 -35.35 -22.63
CA VAL A 8 41.53 -35.19 -22.45
C VAL A 8 41.21 -33.79 -21.94
N LEU A 9 40.33 -33.11 -22.68
CA LEU A 9 39.64 -31.87 -22.33
C LEU A 9 38.62 -32.18 -21.23
N SER A 10 38.84 -31.73 -19.99
CA SER A 10 37.86 -31.86 -18.89
C SER A 10 37.22 -30.52 -18.57
N LEU A 11 35.96 -30.42 -18.99
CA LEU A 11 34.98 -29.39 -18.69
C LEU A 11 34.61 -29.47 -17.20
N PHE A 12 35.03 -28.51 -16.38
CA PHE A 12 34.60 -28.41 -14.99
C PHE A 12 33.23 -27.70 -14.92
N ILE A 13 32.19 -28.50 -14.70
CA ILE A 13 30.83 -28.05 -14.37
C ILE A 13 30.85 -27.55 -12.92
N LEU A 14 30.73 -26.23 -12.72
CA LEU A 14 30.46 -25.66 -11.39
C LEU A 14 28.97 -25.88 -11.06
N SER A 15 28.67 -26.85 -10.20
CA SER A 15 27.42 -26.87 -9.44
C SER A 15 27.45 -25.74 -8.40
N ALA A 16 26.75 -24.64 -8.68
CA ALA A 16 26.43 -23.62 -7.70
C ALA A 16 25.35 -24.16 -6.74
N CYS A 17 25.78 -24.65 -5.58
CA CYS A 17 24.91 -24.94 -4.45
C CYS A 17 24.60 -23.61 -3.75
N VAL A 18 23.37 -23.10 -3.93
CA VAL A 18 22.82 -21.99 -3.14
C VAL A 18 22.66 -22.49 -1.69
N LYS A 19 23.58 -22.11 -0.80
CA LYS A 19 23.43 -22.26 0.64
C LYS A 19 23.06 -20.89 1.21
N GLY A 20 21.81 -20.74 1.65
CA GLY A 20 21.42 -19.66 2.55
C GLY A 20 22.20 -19.77 3.86
N ASP A 21 22.47 -18.65 4.52
CA ASP A 21 23.35 -18.62 5.69
C ASP A 21 22.70 -19.36 6.89
N PRO A 22 23.44 -20.25 7.60
CA PRO A 22 22.90 -21.08 8.68
C PRO A 22 22.31 -20.30 9.86
N ILE A 23 22.72 -19.05 10.05
CA ILE A 23 22.32 -18.20 11.18
C ILE A 23 20.92 -17.63 10.97
N GLU A 24 20.58 -17.20 9.74
CA GLU A 24 19.23 -16.72 9.41
C GLU A 24 18.19 -17.84 9.56
N MET A 25 18.57 -19.07 9.19
CA MET A 25 17.71 -20.25 9.42
C MET A 25 17.53 -20.53 10.92
N ALA A 26 18.59 -20.41 11.72
CA ALA A 26 18.54 -20.69 13.15
C ALA A 26 17.71 -19.64 13.94
N ASP A 27 17.82 -18.37 13.58
CA ASP A 27 17.02 -17.29 14.19
C ASP A 27 15.55 -17.34 13.74
N MET A 28 15.30 -17.61 12.46
CA MET A 28 13.94 -17.88 11.97
C MET A 28 13.32 -19.08 12.70
N GLU A 29 14.08 -20.15 12.89
CA GLU A 29 13.63 -21.33 13.63
C GLU A 29 13.42 -21.02 15.12
N ALA A 30 14.25 -20.17 15.73
CA ALA A 30 14.06 -19.73 17.12
C ALA A 30 12.78 -18.90 17.29
N VAL A 31 12.52 -17.94 16.38
CA VAL A 31 11.29 -17.13 16.38
C VAL A 31 10.07 -18.01 16.13
N GLN A 32 10.13 -18.93 15.17
CA GLN A 32 9.05 -19.87 14.88
C GLN A 32 8.77 -20.81 16.07
N ARG A 33 9.81 -21.33 16.73
CA ARG A 33 9.66 -22.14 17.95
C ARG A 33 9.07 -21.33 19.09
N GLN A 34 9.48 -20.07 19.26
CA GLN A 34 8.95 -19.20 20.29
C GLN A 34 7.48 -18.83 20.03
N GLN A 35 7.12 -18.54 18.78
CA GLN A 35 5.72 -18.32 18.37
C GLN A 35 4.86 -19.58 18.55
N ALA A 36 5.40 -20.76 18.21
CA ALA A 36 4.73 -22.03 18.49
C ALA A 36 4.54 -22.26 19.99
N GLN A 37 5.53 -21.91 20.82
CA GLN A 37 5.43 -22.00 22.27
C GLN A 37 4.41 -21.00 22.86
N TYR A 38 4.34 -19.77 22.33
CA TYR A 38 3.31 -18.81 22.71
C TYR A 38 1.90 -19.32 22.35
N GLY A 39 1.73 -19.96 21.20
CA GLY A 39 0.46 -20.59 20.80
C GLY A 39 0.01 -21.74 21.72
N ILE A 40 0.95 -22.41 22.41
CA ILE A 40 0.66 -23.48 23.38
C ILE A 40 0.31 -22.91 24.76
N ALA A 41 1.02 -21.88 25.22
CA ALA A 41 0.86 -21.32 26.57
C ALA A 41 -0.31 -20.32 26.68
N GLN A 42 -0.69 -19.68 25.57
CA GLN A 42 -1.81 -18.75 25.47
C GLN A 42 -2.45 -18.96 24.09
N PRO A 43 -3.48 -19.81 23.96
CA PRO A 43 -4.17 -19.96 22.69
C PRO A 43 -4.79 -18.62 22.32
N LEU A 44 -4.12 -17.88 21.44
CA LEU A 44 -4.69 -16.72 20.79
C LEU A 44 -5.88 -17.22 19.98
N PRO A 45 -7.06 -16.61 20.10
CA PRO A 45 -8.18 -16.97 19.26
C PRO A 45 -7.78 -16.74 17.81
N SER A 46 -7.64 -17.85 17.07
CA SER A 46 -7.43 -17.83 15.62
C SER A 46 -8.78 -17.96 14.94
N PHE A 47 -9.02 -17.12 13.94
CA PHE A 47 -10.23 -17.18 13.13
C PHE A 47 -9.84 -17.61 11.72
N ASP A 48 -10.54 -18.60 11.16
CA ASP A 48 -10.35 -19.02 9.76
C ASP A 48 -10.76 -17.91 8.78
N TRP A 49 -11.72 -17.08 9.20
CA TRP A 49 -12.19 -15.92 8.47
C TRP A 49 -12.35 -14.72 9.42
N SER A 50 -11.98 -13.53 8.95
CA SER A 50 -12.12 -12.27 9.69
C SER A 50 -12.91 -11.26 8.86
N LEU A 51 -13.98 -10.73 9.46
CA LEU A 51 -14.80 -9.67 8.88
C LEU A 51 -13.94 -8.44 8.52
N GLU A 52 -13.07 -8.01 9.43
CA GLU A 52 -12.23 -6.83 9.22
C GLU A 52 -11.26 -7.04 8.05
N ARG A 53 -10.73 -8.26 7.91
CA ARG A 53 -9.88 -8.63 6.77
C ARG A 53 -10.65 -8.59 5.46
N ASP A 54 -11.85 -9.18 5.41
CA ASP A 54 -12.69 -9.18 4.22
C ASP A 54 -13.10 -7.77 3.81
N VAL A 55 -13.54 -6.96 4.78
CA VAL A 55 -13.88 -5.54 4.57
C VAL A 55 -12.67 -4.74 4.09
N ALA A 56 -11.49 -4.93 4.67
CA ALA A 56 -10.27 -4.26 4.22
C ALA A 56 -9.92 -4.61 2.76
N ILE A 57 -10.06 -5.88 2.38
CA ILE A 57 -9.88 -6.32 0.99
C ILE A 57 -10.88 -5.62 0.06
N GLN A 58 -12.16 -5.57 0.42
CA GLN A 58 -13.20 -4.90 -0.36
C GLN A 58 -12.96 -3.38 -0.47
N LEU A 59 -12.48 -2.75 0.60
CA LEU A 59 -12.08 -1.34 0.57
C LEU A 59 -10.89 -1.10 -0.36
N TYR A 60 -9.89 -1.98 -0.37
CA TYR A 60 -8.77 -1.89 -1.31
C TYR A 60 -9.22 -2.08 -2.76
N GLN A 61 -10.15 -3.01 -3.01
CA GLN A 61 -10.77 -3.17 -4.33
C GLN A 61 -11.49 -1.89 -4.74
N ALA A 62 -12.35 -1.33 -3.89
CA ALA A 62 -13.06 -0.09 -4.17
C ALA A 62 -12.14 1.12 -4.41
N ARG A 63 -10.97 1.17 -3.75
CA ARG A 63 -9.94 2.20 -4.00
C ARG A 63 -9.26 2.04 -5.36
N ASN A 64 -9.22 0.83 -5.91
CA ASN A 64 -8.62 0.53 -7.21
C ASN A 64 -9.62 0.57 -8.37
N GLU A 65 -10.92 0.70 -8.07
CA GLU A 65 -11.99 0.79 -9.07
C GLU A 65 -12.33 2.23 -9.42
N ARG A 66 -12.87 2.42 -10.65
CA ARG A 66 -13.38 3.71 -11.09
C ARG A 66 -14.81 3.93 -10.58
N VAL A 67 -14.94 4.35 -9.33
CA VAL A 67 -16.24 4.59 -8.68
C VAL A 67 -16.61 6.07 -8.68
N SER A 68 -17.89 6.40 -8.78
CA SER A 68 -18.36 7.79 -8.67
C SER A 68 -18.48 8.19 -7.21
N THR A 69 -17.88 9.31 -6.83
CA THR A 69 -17.87 9.81 -5.46
C THR A 69 -18.16 11.30 -5.43
N TRP A 70 -18.37 11.85 -4.25
CA TRP A 70 -18.35 13.29 -3.99
C TRP A 70 -17.31 13.58 -2.93
N THR A 71 -16.48 14.60 -3.18
CA THR A 71 -15.42 14.96 -2.25
C THR A 71 -15.60 16.39 -1.79
N VAL A 72 -15.46 16.60 -0.48
CA VAL A 72 -15.50 17.89 0.20
C VAL A 72 -14.19 18.06 0.95
N TRP A 73 -13.62 19.26 0.93
CA TRP A 73 -12.46 19.58 1.74
C TRP A 73 -12.67 20.82 2.59
N ARG A 74 -11.99 20.81 3.73
CA ARG A 74 -12.07 21.85 4.75
C ARG A 74 -10.69 22.35 5.08
N GLY A 75 -10.58 23.66 5.32
CA GLY A 75 -9.38 24.29 5.85
C GLY A 75 -9.16 23.98 7.33
N ASP A 76 -8.11 24.56 7.89
CA ASP A 76 -7.73 24.36 9.29
C ASP A 76 -8.81 24.78 10.30
N THR A 77 -9.60 25.79 9.93
CA THR A 77 -10.75 26.26 10.73
C THR A 77 -12.00 25.38 10.59
N SER A 78 -11.90 24.25 9.89
CA SER A 78 -13.01 23.32 9.57
C SER A 78 -14.15 23.97 8.76
N GLN A 79 -13.88 25.12 8.14
CA GLN A 79 -14.76 25.72 7.13
C GLN A 79 -14.61 24.96 5.82
N ILE A 80 -15.73 24.70 5.14
CA ILE A 80 -15.75 24.11 3.80
C ILE A 80 -15.15 25.13 2.83
N GLU A 81 -14.06 24.76 2.19
CA GLU A 81 -13.36 25.59 1.20
C GLU A 81 -13.74 25.21 -0.22
N GLY A 82 -14.13 23.95 -0.43
CA GLY A 82 -14.56 23.48 -1.73
C GLY A 82 -15.09 22.05 -1.70
N PHE A 83 -15.74 21.69 -2.81
CA PHE A 83 -16.26 20.37 -3.05
C PHE A 83 -16.40 20.13 -4.56
N CYS A 84 -16.41 18.86 -4.97
CA CYS A 84 -16.68 18.47 -6.34
C CYS A 84 -17.27 17.05 -6.42
N PRO A 85 -18.07 16.74 -7.46
CA PRO A 85 -18.20 15.35 -7.90
C PRO A 85 -16.82 14.84 -8.31
N SER A 86 -16.47 13.63 -7.92
CA SER A 86 -15.13 13.07 -8.05
C SER A 86 -15.14 11.61 -8.52
N VAL A 87 -13.97 11.12 -8.91
CA VAL A 87 -13.74 9.73 -9.30
C VAL A 87 -12.85 9.05 -8.28
N GLY A 88 -13.37 8.00 -7.65
CA GLY A 88 -12.65 7.20 -6.67
C GLY A 88 -12.42 7.92 -5.35
N TYR A 89 -11.50 7.38 -4.58
CA TYR A 89 -11.03 8.00 -3.35
C TYR A 89 -9.79 8.87 -3.63
N PRO A 90 -9.62 9.99 -2.91
CA PRO A 90 -8.47 10.87 -3.06
C PRO A 90 -7.14 10.16 -2.83
N ILE A 91 -6.09 10.64 -3.49
CA ILE A 91 -4.74 10.07 -3.41
C ILE A 91 -3.85 11.02 -2.60
N PRO A 92 -3.25 10.61 -1.47
CA PRO A 92 -2.30 11.43 -0.75
C PRO A 92 -1.13 11.87 -1.65
N TYR A 93 -0.67 13.10 -1.52
CA TYR A 93 0.33 13.70 -2.41
C TYR A 93 1.69 13.00 -2.38
N ASP A 94 2.14 12.58 -1.20
CA ASP A 94 3.40 11.88 -0.96
C ASP A 94 3.31 10.36 -1.17
N THR A 95 2.22 9.89 -1.79
CA THR A 95 2.15 8.52 -2.30
C THR A 95 3.19 8.34 -3.41
N SER A 96 4.02 7.30 -3.30
CA SER A 96 5.14 7.08 -4.23
C SER A 96 4.94 5.82 -5.08
N LEU A 97 5.44 5.85 -6.31
CA LEU A 97 5.53 4.67 -7.19
C LEU A 97 6.79 3.84 -6.92
N THR A 98 7.81 4.47 -6.34
CA THR A 98 9.10 3.83 -6.02
C THR A 98 9.27 3.76 -4.52
N ASN A 99 9.81 2.65 -4.03
CA ASN A 99 10.10 2.49 -2.60
C ASN A 99 10.93 3.68 -2.10
N PRO A 100 10.39 4.53 -1.20
CA PRO A 100 11.12 5.67 -0.68
C PRO A 100 12.26 5.24 0.27
N GLU A 101 12.14 4.07 0.90
CA GLU A 101 13.17 3.48 1.76
C GLU A 101 13.90 2.37 0.99
N LYS A 102 14.96 2.72 0.26
CA LYS A 102 15.89 1.71 -0.27
C LYS A 102 16.92 1.35 0.79
N LEU A 103 17.04 0.06 1.10
CA LEU A 103 18.23 -0.49 1.74
C LEU A 103 19.43 -0.30 0.80
N ALA A 104 20.17 0.78 0.99
CA ALA A 104 21.50 0.90 0.43
C ALA A 104 22.42 0.00 1.25
N LEU A 105 22.65 -1.23 0.77
CA LEU A 105 23.79 -2.04 1.21
C LEU A 105 25.06 -1.33 0.72
N ALA A 106 25.48 -0.28 1.41
CA ALA A 106 26.81 0.27 1.27
C ALA A 106 27.74 -0.58 2.13
N PRO A 107 28.67 -1.35 1.54
CA PRO A 107 29.71 -1.98 2.35
C PRO A 107 30.52 -0.86 2.99
N PHE A 108 30.38 -0.68 4.30
CA PHE A 108 31.21 0.23 5.07
C PHE A 108 32.02 -0.58 6.09
N GLY A 109 33.35 -0.46 6.01
CA GLY A 109 34.30 -1.28 6.76
C GLY A 109 35.51 -1.67 5.90
N THR A 110 36.61 -2.01 6.56
CA THR A 110 37.80 -2.54 5.87
C THR A 110 37.54 -3.98 5.41
N THR A 111 38.31 -4.49 4.46
CA THR A 111 38.16 -5.83 3.84
C THR A 111 38.01 -6.99 4.84
N ALA A 112 38.44 -6.81 6.10
CA ALA A 112 38.36 -7.80 7.16
C ALA A 112 37.08 -7.74 8.01
N ASN A 113 36.25 -6.69 7.91
CA ASN A 113 35.09 -6.48 8.79
C ASN A 113 33.94 -5.75 8.07
N ARG A 114 33.25 -6.44 7.16
CA ARG A 114 32.05 -5.90 6.50
C ARG A 114 30.87 -5.97 7.47
N MET A 115 30.40 -4.80 7.92
CA MET A 115 29.12 -4.69 8.63
C MET A 115 28.02 -4.44 7.60
N TYR A 116 26.89 -5.14 7.75
CA TYR A 116 25.68 -4.87 6.99
C TYR A 116 24.85 -3.82 7.72
N ALA A 117 24.31 -2.85 6.99
CA ALA A 117 23.34 -1.92 7.55
C ALA A 117 21.98 -2.62 7.60
N GLU A 118 21.43 -2.78 8.81
CA GLU A 118 20.03 -3.11 9.02
C GLU A 118 19.18 -1.89 8.64
N GLY A 119 18.05 -2.13 7.99
CA GLY A 119 17.09 -1.07 7.69
C GLY A 119 15.73 -1.61 7.35
N VAL A 120 14.71 -0.80 7.62
CA VAL A 120 13.32 -1.11 7.32
C VAL A 120 13.11 -0.94 5.82
N LEU A 121 12.47 -1.93 5.18
CA LEU A 121 12.07 -1.87 3.78
C LEU A 121 10.55 -1.69 3.73
N GLU A 122 10.09 -0.54 3.22
CA GLU A 122 8.66 -0.35 3.00
C GLU A 122 8.13 -1.35 1.96
N GLN A 123 6.89 -1.80 2.16
CA GLN A 123 6.17 -2.62 1.22
C GLN A 123 5.13 -1.78 0.49
N ALA A 124 4.96 -2.05 -0.81
CA ALA A 124 3.87 -1.44 -1.57
C ALA A 124 2.52 -2.00 -1.10
N GLU A 125 1.51 -1.14 -1.07
CA GLU A 125 0.11 -1.52 -0.89
C GLU A 125 -0.37 -2.37 -2.10
N PRO A 126 -1.51 -3.09 -2.00
CA PRO A 126 -2.02 -3.92 -3.08
C PRO A 126 -2.25 -3.21 -4.43
N ASN A 127 -2.39 -1.88 -4.42
CA ASN A 127 -2.51 -1.05 -5.61
C ASN A 127 -1.16 -0.66 -6.25
N GLY A 128 -0.04 -1.16 -5.72
CA GLY A 128 1.32 -0.90 -6.21
C GLY A 128 1.93 0.43 -5.77
N LEU A 129 1.27 1.15 -4.85
CA LEU A 129 1.74 2.42 -4.32
C LEU A 129 2.37 2.25 -2.94
N TYR A 130 3.38 3.06 -2.64
CA TYR A 130 3.95 3.17 -1.29
C TYR A 130 3.17 4.22 -0.52
N ALA A 131 2.75 3.86 0.69
CA ALA A 131 1.88 4.70 1.50
C ALA A 131 2.54 6.02 1.89
N SER A 132 1.72 7.06 1.96
CA SER A 132 2.06 8.36 2.53
C SER A 132 2.47 8.23 4.00
N LYS A 133 3.46 9.02 4.42
CA LYS A 133 3.90 9.05 5.83
C LYS A 133 3.76 10.42 6.47
N ASN A 134 3.74 11.52 5.69
CA ASN A 134 3.98 12.85 6.25
C ASN A 134 3.15 13.99 5.64
N SER A 135 2.44 13.79 4.53
CA SER A 135 1.70 14.89 3.89
C SER A 135 0.20 14.88 4.20
N ILE A 136 -0.33 16.08 4.48
CA ILE A 136 -1.78 16.34 4.50
C ILE A 136 -2.33 16.66 3.11
N ALA A 137 -1.43 16.96 2.15
CA ALA A 137 -1.83 17.30 0.80
C ALA A 137 -2.37 16.09 0.06
N THR A 138 -3.38 16.31 -0.76
CA THR A 138 -4.17 15.26 -1.39
C THR A 138 -4.56 15.68 -2.81
N TRP A 139 -4.44 14.76 -3.76
CA TRP A 139 -5.00 14.89 -5.09
C TRP A 139 -6.45 14.39 -5.11
N VAL A 140 -7.37 15.28 -5.45
CA VAL A 140 -8.78 14.95 -5.68
C VAL A 140 -9.03 14.94 -7.18
N ARG A 141 -9.52 13.82 -7.71
CA ARG A 141 -9.89 13.69 -9.12
C ARG A 141 -11.29 14.23 -9.35
N CYS A 142 -11.41 15.54 -9.53
CA CYS A 142 -12.69 16.21 -9.72
C CYS A 142 -13.20 16.06 -11.15
N ILE A 143 -14.52 16.07 -11.29
CA ILE A 143 -15.23 16.09 -12.55
C ILE A 143 -15.78 17.50 -12.77
N PHE A 144 -15.48 18.09 -13.92
CA PHE A 144 -15.95 19.41 -14.33
C PHE A 144 -16.76 19.28 -15.62
N GLU A 145 -17.83 20.05 -15.71
CA GLU A 145 -18.59 20.22 -16.95
C GLU A 145 -18.14 21.50 -17.64
N VAL A 146 -17.50 21.38 -18.80
CA VAL A 146 -17.00 22.52 -19.57
C VAL A 146 -17.54 22.43 -20.99
N ASN A 147 -18.35 23.42 -21.39
CA ASN A 147 -18.99 23.48 -22.71
C ASN A 147 -19.79 22.20 -23.07
N GLY A 148 -20.43 21.58 -22.08
CA GLY A 148 -21.20 20.34 -22.26
C GLY A 148 -20.37 19.06 -22.34
N ASN A 149 -19.06 19.14 -22.10
CA ASN A 149 -18.19 17.97 -21.98
C ASN A 149 -17.77 17.75 -20.52
N THR A 150 -17.85 16.50 -20.09
CA THR A 150 -17.33 16.03 -18.81
C THR A 150 -15.81 15.87 -18.89
N ILE A 151 -15.09 16.62 -18.07
CA ILE A 151 -13.63 16.60 -17.98
C ILE A 151 -13.22 16.18 -16.57
N GLU A 152 -12.39 15.16 -16.47
CA GLU A 152 -11.73 14.80 -15.22
C GLU A 152 -10.45 15.65 -15.08
N SER A 153 -10.31 16.37 -13.96
CA SER A 153 -9.14 17.21 -13.69
C SER A 153 -8.71 17.10 -12.23
N PRO A 154 -7.41 16.96 -11.94
CA PRO A 154 -6.90 16.87 -10.59
C PRO A 154 -6.95 18.23 -9.88
N VAL A 155 -7.43 18.25 -8.65
CA VAL A 155 -7.38 19.38 -7.73
C VAL A 155 -6.42 19.04 -6.59
N TYR A 156 -5.42 19.89 -6.39
CA TYR A 156 -4.49 19.80 -5.26
C TYR A 156 -5.13 20.45 -4.03
N VAL A 157 -5.21 19.70 -2.93
CA VAL A 157 -5.87 20.15 -1.70
C VAL A 157 -4.94 19.91 -0.51
N GLU A 158 -4.65 20.95 0.26
CA GLU A 158 -3.84 20.84 1.51
C GLU A 158 -4.69 20.73 2.78
N GLY A 159 -6.02 20.85 2.64
CA GLY A 159 -6.97 20.72 3.73
C GLY A 159 -7.40 19.28 4.02
N LYS A 160 -8.25 19.12 5.03
CA LYS A 160 -8.86 17.83 5.39
C LYS A 160 -9.88 17.42 4.35
N VAL A 161 -9.69 16.25 3.75
CA VAL A 161 -10.56 15.73 2.69
C VAL A 161 -11.54 14.70 3.24
N THR A 162 -12.79 14.77 2.83
CA THR A 162 -13.83 13.77 3.11
C THR A 162 -14.50 13.36 1.81
N THR A 163 -14.59 12.06 1.56
CA THR A 163 -15.20 11.51 0.36
C THR A 163 -16.41 10.67 0.71
N TYR A 164 -17.47 10.84 -0.07
CA TYR A 164 -18.74 10.16 0.08
C TYR A 164 -19.00 9.33 -1.18
N PRO A 165 -19.36 8.04 -1.05
CA PRO A 165 -19.75 7.20 -2.19
C PRO A 165 -21.21 7.46 -2.62
N VAL A 166 -21.79 8.59 -2.23
CA VAL A 166 -23.18 8.95 -2.52
C VAL A 166 -23.25 10.44 -2.82
N ALA A 167 -24.25 10.86 -3.58
CA ALA A 167 -24.49 12.27 -3.83
C ALA A 167 -24.77 13.03 -2.53
N ILE A 168 -24.19 14.22 -2.43
CA ILE A 168 -24.31 15.11 -1.28
C ILE A 168 -24.86 16.48 -1.68
N ILE A 169 -25.42 17.17 -0.70
CA ILE A 169 -25.74 18.59 -0.75
C ILE A 169 -24.77 19.29 0.19
N VAL A 170 -24.06 20.28 -0.33
CA VAL A 170 -23.10 21.08 0.41
C VAL A 170 -23.67 22.48 0.55
N ASP A 171 -23.79 22.95 1.79
CA ASP A 171 -24.16 24.33 2.09
C ASP A 171 -22.96 25.02 2.74
N ILE A 172 -22.32 25.89 1.96
CA ILE A 172 -21.14 26.66 2.38
C ILE A 172 -21.51 27.69 3.44
N ALA A 173 -22.71 28.30 3.38
CA ALA A 173 -23.11 29.35 4.29
C ALA A 173 -23.37 28.81 5.71
N SER A 174 -23.97 27.63 5.81
CA SER A 174 -24.16 26.93 7.09
C SER A 174 -23.01 26.00 7.47
N ASN A 175 -22.00 25.85 6.59
CA ASN A 175 -20.87 24.92 6.74
C ASN A 175 -21.31 23.45 6.96
N THR A 176 -22.35 23.00 6.26
CA THR A 176 -22.93 21.66 6.42
C THR A 176 -22.84 20.80 5.15
N VAL A 177 -22.84 19.48 5.36
CA VAL A 177 -22.93 18.47 4.31
C VAL A 177 -24.05 17.51 4.68
N SER A 178 -24.95 17.24 3.75
CA SER A 178 -26.05 16.29 3.92
C SER A 178 -26.15 15.35 2.72
N PHE A 179 -26.77 14.20 2.90
CA PHE A 179 -26.98 13.24 1.82
C PHE A 179 -28.21 13.60 0.99
N VAL A 180 -28.12 13.39 -0.31
CA VAL A 180 -29.31 13.42 -1.17
C VAL A 180 -30.17 12.20 -0.82
N SER A 181 -31.40 12.43 -0.37
CA SER A 181 -32.32 11.37 0.03
C SER A 181 -32.64 10.41 -1.13
N GLY A 182 -32.72 9.11 -0.84
CA GLY A 182 -33.11 8.07 -1.80
C GLY A 182 -32.02 7.63 -2.79
N GLN A 183 -30.80 8.16 -2.67
CA GLN A 183 -29.67 7.73 -3.50
C GLN A 183 -29.00 6.49 -2.92
N GLN A 184 -28.62 5.56 -3.79
CA GLN A 184 -27.81 4.41 -3.39
C GLN A 184 -26.31 4.76 -3.43
N PRO A 185 -25.51 4.26 -2.48
CA PRO A 185 -24.06 4.35 -2.56
C PRO A 185 -23.53 3.62 -3.80
N THR A 186 -22.54 4.22 -4.46
CA THR A 186 -21.82 3.64 -5.60
C THR A 186 -20.85 2.54 -5.17
N VAL A 187 -20.39 2.59 -3.91
CA VAL A 187 -19.57 1.57 -3.27
C VAL A 187 -20.40 0.90 -2.20
N VAL A 188 -20.62 -0.40 -2.33
CA VAL A 188 -21.34 -1.23 -1.36
C VAL A 188 -20.41 -2.35 -0.92
N ILE A 189 -20.18 -2.46 0.39
CA ILE A 189 -19.40 -3.54 1.00
C ILE A 189 -20.37 -4.65 1.36
N ASN A 190 -20.11 -5.85 0.87
CA ASN A 190 -20.95 -7.02 1.10
C ASN A 190 -20.07 -8.12 1.70
N PRO A 191 -19.78 -8.04 3.01
CA PRO A 191 -18.95 -9.05 3.65
C PRO A 191 -19.68 -10.39 3.61
N LYS A 192 -19.01 -11.42 3.10
CA LYS A 192 -19.56 -12.77 3.04
C LYS A 192 -18.85 -13.59 4.10
N GLN A 193 -19.62 -14.01 5.10
CA GLN A 193 -19.17 -15.13 5.92
C GLN A 193 -19.08 -16.37 5.01
N PRO A 194 -17.99 -17.16 5.13
CA PRO A 194 -17.83 -18.38 4.35
C PRO A 194 -18.94 -19.39 4.63
#